data_AF-A0A3D3ZRB5-F1
#
_entry.id   AF-A0A3D3ZRB5-F1
#
_cell.length_a   1.000
_cell.length_b   1.000
_cell.length_c   1.000
_cell.angle_alpha   90.00
_cell.angle_beta   90.00
_cell.angle_gamma   90.00
#
_symmetry.space_group_name_H-M   'P 1'
#
loop_
_entity.id
_entity.type
_entity.pdbx_description
1 polymer ?
#
loop_
_entity_poly.entity_id
_entity_poly.type
_entity_poly.pdbx_seq_one_letter_code
_entity_poly.pdbx_strand_id
1 'polypeptide(L)'
;MPIDPDLEERKSTTRLFLIIAATVVVLALVLVLVIAPAVANIVNPGLGLRESALFAFVATLVVIVVMMVAAGDGLVGEIQFVLPAFFVFFLLIWVLIAWVF
;
A
#
# COMPACT_ATOMS: atom_id res chain seq x y z
N MET A 1 33.67 -22.17 -15.32
CA MET A 1 33.35 -20.73 -15.32
C MET A 1 32.76 -20.45 -13.94
N PRO A 2 33.43 -19.68 -13.07
CA PRO A 2 32.85 -19.40 -11.75
C PRO A 2 31.57 -18.60 -11.96
N ILE A 3 30.45 -19.09 -11.43
CA ILE A 3 29.20 -18.33 -11.38
C ILE A 3 29.45 -17.21 -10.38
N ASP A 4 29.40 -15.98 -10.87
CA ASP A 4 29.63 -14.79 -10.05
C ASP A 4 28.46 -14.67 -9.05
N PRO A 5 28.68 -14.93 -7.74
CA PRO A 5 27.61 -15.07 -6.76
C PRO A 5 26.76 -13.79 -6.65
N ASP A 6 27.37 -12.63 -6.90
CA ASP A 6 26.72 -11.32 -6.87
C ASP A 6 25.62 -11.14 -7.94
N LEU A 7 25.73 -11.84 -9.08
CA LEU A 7 24.72 -11.76 -10.15
C LEU A 7 23.49 -12.60 -9.84
N GLU A 8 23.66 -13.72 -9.13
CA GLU A 8 22.57 -14.63 -8.75
C GLU A 8 21.75 -14.05 -7.58
N GLU A 9 22.43 -13.40 -6.64
CA GLU A 9 21.80 -12.72 -5.50
C GLU A 9 20.96 -11.50 -5.95
N ARG A 10 21.47 -10.68 -6.89
CA ARG A 10 20.70 -9.58 -7.50
C ARG A 10 19.45 -10.08 -8.23
N LYS A 11 19.57 -11.17 -9.01
CA LYS A 11 18.43 -11.76 -9.72
C LYS A 11 17.38 -12.31 -8.75
N SER A 12 17.80 -12.89 -7.62
CA SER A 12 16.91 -13.35 -6.56
C SER A 12 16.12 -12.18 -5.95
N THR A 13 16.79 -11.09 -5.59
CA THR A 13 16.18 -9.89 -5.02
C THR A 13 15.24 -9.18 -6.00
N THR A 14 15.65 -9.01 -7.27
CA THR A 14 14.79 -8.44 -8.31
C THR A 14 13.57 -9.32 -8.58
N ARG A 15 13.72 -10.65 -8.57
CA ARG A 15 12.61 -11.59 -8.75
C ARG A 15 11.63 -11.52 -7.58
N LEU A 16 12.12 -11.44 -6.35
CA LEU A 16 11.29 -11.26 -5.16
C LEU A 16 10.48 -9.95 -5.25
N PHE A 17 11.15 -8.85 -5.59
CA PHE A 17 10.50 -7.55 -5.78
C PHE A 17 9.42 -7.60 -6.87
N LEU A 18 9.70 -8.23 -8.01
CA LEU A 18 8.73 -8.38 -9.10
C LEU A 18 7.53 -9.23 -8.68
N ILE A 19 7.72 -10.28 -7.89
CA ILE A 19 6.63 -11.09 -7.36
C ILE A 19 5.76 -10.28 -6.41
N ILE A 20 6.37 -9.50 -5.51
CA ILE A 20 5.65 -8.62 -4.58
C ILE A 20 4.87 -7.56 -5.36
N ALA A 21 5.51 -6.88 -6.32
CA ALA A 21 4.87 -5.88 -7.16
C ALA A 21 3.71 -6.46 -7.98
N ALA A 22 3.91 -7.63 -8.60
CA ALA A 22 2.85 -8.33 -9.34
C ALA A 22 1.68 -8.70 -8.42
N THR A 23 1.97 -9.15 -7.20
CA THR A 23 0.94 -9.47 -6.20
C THR A 23 0.13 -8.22 -5.82
N VAL A 24 0.79 -7.08 -5.58
CA VAL A 24 0.11 -5.81 -5.29
C VAL A 24 -0.78 -5.37 -6.44
N VAL A 25 -0.31 -5.49 -7.69
CA VAL A 25 -1.10 -5.15 -8.88
C VAL A 25 -2.33 -6.05 -9.01
N VAL A 26 -2.18 -7.36 -8.78
CA VAL A 26 -3.31 -8.30 -8.81
C VAL A 26 -4.32 -7.98 -7.71
N LEU A 27 -3.86 -7.67 -6.50
CA LEU A 27 -4.74 -7.26 -5.40
C LEU A 27 -5.49 -5.96 -5.71
N ALA A 28 -4.81 -4.98 -6.31
CA ALA A 28 -5.45 -3.74 -6.75
C ALA A 28 -6.51 -3.98 -7.85
N LEU A 29 -6.22 -4.87 -8.80
CA LEU A 29 -7.19 -5.28 -9.83
C LEU A 29 -8.43 -5.96 -9.24
N VAL A 30 -8.25 -6.87 -8.29
CA VAL A 30 -9.36 -7.53 -7.59
C VAL A 30 -10.19 -6.50 -6.80
N LEU A 31 -9.53 -5.56 -6.14
CA LEU A 31 -10.21 -4.48 -5.42
C LEU A 31 -11.09 -3.65 -6.36
N VAL A 32 -10.56 -3.21 -7.51
CA VAL A 32 -11.28 -2.33 -8.44
C VAL A 32 -12.37 -3.07 -9.22
N LEU A 33 -12.08 -4.27 -9.72
CA LEU A 33 -13.00 -4.97 -10.63
C LEU A 33 -14.07 -5.80 -9.90
N VAL A 34 -13.82 -6.21 -8.65
CA VAL A 34 -14.72 -7.10 -7.92
C VAL A 34 -15.28 -6.42 -6.68
N ILE A 35 -14.42 -5.88 -5.82
CA ILE A 35 -14.85 -5.33 -4.53
C ILE A 35 -15.60 -4.00 -4.73
N ALA A 36 -15.04 -3.07 -5.49
CA ALA A 36 -15.61 -1.73 -5.70
C ALA A 36 -17.06 -1.74 -6.23
N PRO A 37 -17.43 -2.49 -7.29
CA PRO A 37 -18.82 -2.54 -7.73
C PRO A 37 -19.75 -3.24 -6.72
N ALA A 38 -19.23 -4.22 -5.95
CA ALA A 38 -20.01 -4.91 -4.93
C ALA A 38 -20.36 -4.01 -3.73
N VAL A 39 -19.50 -3.05 -3.40
CA VAL A 39 -19.72 -2.10 -2.28
C VAL A 39 -20.24 -0.74 -2.73
N ALA A 40 -20.37 -0.49 -4.03
CA ALA A 40 -20.78 0.81 -4.60
C ALA A 40 -22.07 1.37 -3.98
N ASN A 41 -23.07 0.51 -3.73
CA ASN A 41 -24.33 0.94 -3.13
C ASN A 41 -24.23 1.28 -1.63
N ILE A 42 -23.17 0.84 -0.96
CA ILE A 42 -22.88 1.11 0.46
C ILE A 42 -22.11 2.42 0.60
N VAL A 43 -21.23 2.74 -0.36
CA VAL A 43 -20.40 3.96 -0.36
C VAL A 43 -21.02 5.14 -1.14
N ASN A 44 -22.15 4.93 -1.82
CA ASN A 44 -22.88 5.96 -2.58
C ASN A 44 -23.47 7.09 -1.72
N PRO A 45 -24.07 6.84 -0.54
CA PRO A 45 -24.12 7.86 0.50
C PRO A 45 -22.73 7.94 1.11
N GLY A 46 -22.06 9.10 1.09
CA GLY A 46 -20.67 9.23 1.48
C GLY A 46 -20.33 8.52 2.79
N LEU A 47 -19.13 7.94 2.86
CA LEU A 47 -18.69 7.21 4.04
C LEU A 47 -18.56 8.16 5.23
N GLY A 48 -19.29 7.88 6.31
CA GLY A 48 -19.17 8.63 7.56
C GLY A 48 -17.75 8.61 8.13
N LEU A 49 -17.43 9.60 8.97
CA LEU A 49 -16.09 9.78 9.59
C LEU A 49 -15.55 8.51 10.29
N ARG A 50 -16.42 7.72 10.90
CA ARG A 50 -16.03 6.49 11.60
C ARG A 50 -15.68 5.36 10.64
N GLU A 51 -16.52 5.13 9.63
CA GLU A 51 -16.36 4.06 8.64
C GLU A 51 -15.11 4.32 7.78
N SER A 52 -14.95 5.56 7.33
CA SER A 52 -13.82 6.01 6.50
C SER A 52 -12.46 5.86 7.19
N ALA A 53 -12.40 5.95 8.53
CA ALA A 53 -11.14 5.80 9.27
C ALA A 53 -10.53 4.40 9.07
N LEU A 54 -11.36 3.35 9.02
CA LEU A 54 -10.89 1.97 8.80
C LEU A 54 -10.27 1.83 7.40
N PHE A 55 -10.97 2.31 6.38
CA PHE A 55 -10.49 2.27 5.00
C PHE A 55 -9.22 3.09 4.82
N ALA A 56 -9.17 4.29 5.42
CA ALA A 56 -7.99 5.14 5.37
C ALA A 56 -6.77 4.53 6.06
N PHE A 57 -6.98 3.85 7.19
CA PHE A 57 -5.92 3.13 7.90
C PHE A 57 -5.31 2.03 7.02
N VAL A 58 -6.15 1.18 6.42
CA VAL A 58 -5.69 0.10 5.53
C VAL A 58 -4.99 0.67 4.29
N ALA A 59 -5.56 1.70 3.65
CA ALA A 59 -4.96 2.35 2.49
C ALA A 59 -3.59 2.96 2.82
N THR A 60 -3.46 3.60 3.98
CA THR A 60 -2.19 4.18 4.43
C THR A 60 -1.14 3.10 4.69
N LEU A 61 -1.52 1.98 5.30
CA LEU A 61 -0.61 0.83 5.47
C LEU A 61 -0.08 0.33 4.11
N VAL A 62 -0.96 0.22 3.11
CA VAL A 62 -0.55 -0.19 1.76
C VAL A 62 0.45 0.80 1.16
N VAL A 63 0.17 2.11 1.24
CA VAL A 63 1.08 3.16 0.75
C VAL A 63 2.45 3.05 1.44
N ILE A 64 2.46 2.93 2.76
CA ILE A 64 3.69 2.84 3.55
C ILE A 64 4.48 1.58 3.21
N VAL A 65 3.82 0.43 3.05
CA VAL A 65 4.49 -0.81 2.60
C VAL A 65 5.09 -0.65 1.20
N VAL A 66 4.36 -0.07 0.24
CA VAL A 66 4.87 0.16 -1.12
C VAL A 66 6.09 1.09 -1.10
N MET A 67 6.02 2.19 -0.33
CA MET A 67 7.14 3.12 -0.18
C MET A 67 8.35 2.46 0.48
N MET A 68 8.14 1.62 1.50
CA MET A 68 9.24 0.91 2.17
C MET A 68 9.88 -0.14 1.25
N VAL A 69 9.09 -0.85 0.45
CA VAL A 69 9.60 -1.79 -0.55
C VAL A 69 10.38 -1.04 -1.64
N ALA A 70 9.91 0.13 -2.07
CA ALA A 70 10.63 0.99 -3.02
C ALA A 70 11.94 1.57 -2.42
N ALA A 71 11.97 1.83 -1.12
CA ALA A 71 13.15 2.35 -0.42
C ALA A 71 14.23 1.28 -0.14
N GLY A 72 13.87 -0.01 -0.11
CA GLY A 72 14.83 -1.13 -0.01
C GLY A 72 15.38 -1.44 1.38
N ASP A 73 15.24 -0.54 2.37
CA ASP A 73 15.75 -0.71 3.76
C ASP A 73 14.88 0.02 4.83
N GLY A 74 13.64 0.38 4.49
CA GLY A 74 12.90 1.45 5.18
C GLY A 74 12.16 1.11 6.49
N LEU A 75 12.13 -0.15 6.95
CA LEU A 75 11.25 -0.54 8.07
C LEU A 75 11.80 -0.23 9.46
N VAL A 76 13.09 -0.51 9.72
CA VAL A 76 13.67 -0.47 11.07
C VAL A 76 14.62 0.73 11.25
N GLY A 77 15.43 1.05 10.24
CA GLY A 77 16.37 2.18 10.31
C GLY A 77 15.70 3.55 10.25
N GLU A 78 14.51 3.64 9.62
CA GLU A 78 13.86 4.90 9.27
C GLU A 78 12.50 5.09 9.97
N ILE A 79 12.24 4.40 11.09
CA ILE A 79 10.94 4.46 11.78
C ILE A 79 10.55 5.90 12.17
N GLN A 80 11.53 6.76 12.45
CA GLN A 80 11.36 8.18 12.73
C GLN A 80 10.80 8.99 11.54
N PHE A 81 10.94 8.49 10.30
CA PHE A 81 10.37 9.08 9.09
C PHE A 81 9.08 8.37 8.69
N VAL A 82 9.02 7.04 8.84
CA VAL A 82 7.83 6.24 8.53
C VAL A 82 6.65 6.61 9.43
N LEU A 83 6.88 6.82 10.73
CA LEU A 83 5.82 7.08 11.68
C LEU A 83 5.12 8.43 11.45
N PRO A 84 5.81 9.57 11.29
CA PRO A 84 5.15 10.82 10.92
C PRO A 84 4.51 10.76 9.54
N ALA A 85 5.16 10.12 8.55
CA ALA A 85 4.59 9.95 7.22
C ALA A 85 3.26 9.19 7.29
N PHE A 86 3.18 8.12 8.08
CA PHE A 86 1.95 7.37 8.31
C PHE A 86 0.82 8.29 8.78
N PHE A 87 1.03 9.11 9.81
CA PHE A 87 -0.03 10.00 10.31
C PHE A 87 -0.44 11.06 9.30
N VAL A 88 0.50 11.64 8.55
CA VAL A 88 0.19 12.64 7.52
C VAL A 88 -0.63 12.02 6.39
N PHE A 89 -0.20 10.87 5.85
CA PHE A 89 -0.95 10.17 4.81
C PHE A 89 -2.31 9.68 5.33
N PHE A 90 -2.36 9.16 6.55
CA PHE A 90 -3.61 8.73 7.17
C PHE A 90 -4.61 9.88 7.26
N LEU A 91 -4.21 11.04 7.79
CA LEU A 91 -5.12 12.19 7.89
C LEU A 91 -5.60 12.68 6.53
N LEU A 92 -4.70 12.78 5.55
CA LEU A 92 -5.04 13.20 4.19
C LEU A 92 -6.02 12.21 3.54
N ILE A 93 -5.69 10.92 3.53
CA ILE A 93 -6.52 9.87 2.94
C ILE A 93 -7.85 9.77 3.69
N TRP A 94 -7.83 9.89 5.01
CA TRP A 94 -9.05 9.84 5.82
C TRP A 94 -10.00 10.96 5.46
N VAL A 95 -9.54 12.21 5.38
CA VAL A 95 -10.40 13.34 4.97
C VAL A 95 -10.86 13.19 3.51
N LEU A 96 -10.02 12.66 2.61
CA LEU A 96 -10.39 12.41 1.22
C LEU A 96 -11.46 11.32 1.08
N ILE A 97 -11.38 10.25 1.87
CA ILE A 97 -12.35 9.14 1.86
C ILE A 97 -13.62 9.52 2.62
N ALA A 98 -13.49 10.25 3.73
CA ALA A 98 -14.60 10.76 4.53
C ALA A 98 -15.35 11.90 3.83
N TRP A 99 -15.35 11.91 2.50
CA TRP A 99 -15.91 12.92 1.62
C TRP A 99 -17.22 13.44 2.22
N VAL A 100 -17.23 14.75 2.48
CA VAL A 100 -18.38 15.50 2.99
C VAL A 100 -19.53 15.26 2.02
N PHE A 101 -20.53 14.46 2.38
CA PHE A 101 -21.94 14.39 1.93
C PHE A 101 -22.46 12.95 1.89
#